data_AF-A0A354ZAC3-F1
#
_entry.id   AF-A0A354ZAC3-F1
#
_cell.length_a   1.000
_cell.length_b   1.000
_cell.length_c   1.000
_cell.angle_alpha   90.00
_cell.angle_beta   90.00
_cell.angle_gamma   90.00
#
_symmetry.space_group_name_H-M   'P 1'
#
loop_
_entity.id
_entity.type
_entity.pdbx_description
1 polymer ?
#
loop_
_entity_poly.entity_id
_entity_poly.type
_entity_poly.pdbx_seq_one_letter_code
_entity_poly.pdbx_strand_id
1 'polypeptide(L)'
;GLGADWPLSKKFGSHPDLARQLMKTAVRFGLEPYGISFHPGSQQRDVGQWSSALAIVSQLFNWARHDLKIDLKMINMGGGFPANYLEPTDSLEQYAQDIKRFLDN
;
A
#
# COMPACT_ATOMS: atom_id res chain seq x y z
N GLY A 1 -3.84 7.35 -5.75
CA GLY A 1 -4.83 7.41 -6.83
C GLY A 1 -4.87 8.83 -7.34
N LEU A 2 -5.25 9.76 -6.47
CA LEU A 2 -4.94 11.19 -6.65
C LEU A 2 -3.43 11.37 -6.87
N GLY A 3 -3.05 12.33 -7.72
CA GLY A 3 -1.65 12.66 -8.04
C GLY A 3 -0.91 11.74 -9.02
N ALA A 4 -1.53 10.64 -9.47
CA ALA A 4 -0.95 9.74 -10.47
C ALA A 4 -1.46 10.06 -11.87
N ASP A 5 -0.55 10.07 -12.85
CA ASP A 5 -0.93 10.25 -14.26
C ASP A 5 -1.79 9.07 -14.76
N TRP A 6 -1.66 7.88 -14.16
CA TRP A 6 -2.50 6.71 -14.46
C TRP A 6 -3.06 6.03 -13.18
N PRO A 7 -4.29 6.37 -12.76
CA PRO A 7 -4.91 5.81 -11.57
C PRO A 7 -5.49 4.40 -11.83
N LEU A 8 -4.91 3.38 -11.19
CA LEU A 8 -5.40 1.99 -11.27
C LEU A 8 -6.53 1.65 -10.28
N SER A 9 -6.81 2.55 -9.33
CA SER A 9 -7.74 2.31 -8.21
C SER A 9 -9.19 2.07 -8.63
N LYS A 10 -9.57 2.44 -9.87
CA LYS A 10 -10.89 2.14 -10.44
C LYS A 10 -10.98 0.73 -11.04
N LYS A 11 -9.85 0.08 -11.30
CA LYS A 11 -9.76 -1.25 -11.92
C LYS A 11 -9.48 -2.34 -10.89
N PHE A 12 -8.59 -2.05 -9.93
CA PHE A 12 -8.16 -3.00 -8.90
C PHE A 12 -8.04 -2.31 -7.54
N GLY A 13 -8.06 -3.12 -6.49
CA GLY A 13 -8.04 -2.66 -5.10
C GLY A 13 -9.37 -2.93 -4.39
N SER A 14 -9.31 -3.07 -3.07
CA SER A 14 -10.47 -3.35 -2.24
C SER A 14 -10.57 -2.33 -1.12
N HIS A 15 -11.79 -2.00 -0.70
CA HIS A 15 -11.99 -1.28 0.55
C HIS A 15 -11.37 -2.08 1.72
N PRO A 16 -10.78 -1.44 2.74
CA PRO A 16 -10.17 -2.14 3.88
C PRO A 16 -11.08 -3.18 4.54
N ASP A 17 -12.38 -2.91 4.61
CA ASP A 17 -13.35 -3.87 5.17
C ASP A 17 -13.47 -5.15 4.35
N LEU A 18 -13.42 -5.05 3.02
CA LEU A 18 -13.39 -6.24 2.17
C LEU A 18 -12.08 -7.00 2.36
N ALA A 19 -10.94 -6.32 2.50
CA ALA A 19 -9.66 -6.97 2.81
C ALA A 19 -9.73 -7.74 4.15
N ARG A 20 -10.35 -7.17 5.18
CA ARG A 20 -10.61 -7.85 6.47
C ARG A 20 -11.47 -9.10 6.28
N GLN A 21 -12.54 -9.02 5.49
CA GLN A 21 -13.42 -10.16 5.20
C GLN A 21 -12.69 -11.27 4.43
N LEU A 22 -11.85 -10.91 3.45
CA LEU A 22 -11.04 -11.86 2.70
C LEU A 22 -10.02 -12.56 3.60
N MET A 23 -9.35 -11.84 4.49
CA MET A 23 -8.44 -12.45 5.48
C MET A 23 -9.17 -13.43 6.40
N LYS A 24 -10.35 -13.06 6.94
CA LYS A 24 -11.17 -13.98 7.73
C LYS A 24 -11.54 -15.24 6.95
N THR A 25 -11.91 -15.06 5.68
CA THR A 25 -12.28 -16.16 4.80
C THR A 25 -11.10 -17.09 4.55
N ALA A 26 -9.92 -16.55 4.25
CA ALA A 26 -8.71 -17.33 4.05
C ALA A 26 -8.39 -18.21 5.26
N VAL A 27 -8.46 -17.64 6.47
CA VAL A 27 -8.24 -18.37 7.73
C VAL A 27 -9.25 -19.49 7.92
N ARG A 28 -10.53 -19.24 7.62
CA ARG A 28 -11.57 -20.29 7.69
C ARG A 28 -11.30 -21.46 6.76
N PHE A 29 -10.58 -21.24 5.65
CA PHE A 29 -10.15 -22.29 4.73
C PHE A 29 -8.78 -22.90 5.08
N GLY A 30 -8.20 -22.55 6.24
CA GLY A 30 -6.89 -23.04 6.67
C GLY A 30 -5.72 -22.41 5.90
N LEU A 31 -5.93 -21.31 5.19
CA LEU A 31 -4.89 -20.55 4.51
C LEU A 31 -4.27 -19.52 5.47
N GLU A 32 -2.99 -19.21 5.27
CA GLU A 32 -2.27 -18.17 6.00
C GLU A 32 -2.24 -16.86 5.17
N PRO A 33 -2.97 -15.80 5.57
CA PRO A 33 -2.76 -14.47 5.01
C PRO A 33 -1.32 -14.02 5.28
N TYR A 34 -0.58 -13.70 4.21
CA TYR A 34 0.85 -13.41 4.32
C TYR A 34 1.19 -11.92 4.39
N GLY A 35 0.43 -11.07 3.69
CA GLY A 35 0.76 -9.66 3.56
C GLY A 35 -0.26 -8.86 2.77
N ILE A 36 -0.01 -7.55 2.66
CA ILE A 36 -0.87 -6.61 1.93
C ILE A 36 -0.09 -6.01 0.76
N SER A 37 -0.73 -5.95 -0.40
CA SER A 37 -0.20 -5.27 -1.59
C SER A 37 -1.03 -4.05 -1.91
N PHE A 38 -0.40 -2.95 -2.30
CA PHE A 38 -1.07 -1.77 -2.84
C PHE A 38 -0.26 -1.17 -3.99
N HIS A 39 -0.88 -0.23 -4.71
CA HIS A 39 -0.21 0.55 -5.75
C HIS A 39 -0.72 1.99 -5.71
N PRO A 40 0.12 3.01 -5.49
CA PRO A 40 -0.32 4.40 -5.33
C PRO A 40 -0.80 5.04 -6.64
N GLY A 41 -0.36 4.49 -7.77
CA GLY A 41 -0.71 4.87 -9.14
C GLY A 41 0.57 4.99 -9.97
N SER A 42 0.50 4.85 -11.30
CA SER A 42 1.71 5.01 -12.13
C SER A 42 2.08 6.48 -12.23
N GLN A 43 3.39 6.78 -12.25
CA GLN A 43 3.89 8.15 -12.37
C GLN A 43 3.27 9.05 -11.29
N GLN A 44 3.34 8.58 -10.04
CA GLN A 44 2.79 9.27 -8.88
C GLN A 44 3.73 10.39 -8.47
N ARG A 45 3.25 11.63 -8.55
CA ARG A 45 4.03 12.83 -8.25
C ARG A 45 3.89 13.32 -6.82
N ASP A 46 2.89 12.82 -6.11
CA ASP A 46 2.69 13.08 -4.69
C ASP A 46 3.19 11.88 -3.86
N VAL A 47 4.39 12.01 -3.29
CA VAL A 47 4.97 10.97 -2.41
C VAL A 47 4.11 10.71 -1.16
N GLY A 48 3.29 11.67 -0.73
CA GLY A 48 2.35 11.53 0.39
C GLY A 48 1.28 10.45 0.16
N GLN A 49 1.08 10.03 -1.09
CA GLN A 49 0.20 8.92 -1.42
C GLN A 49 0.70 7.57 -0.89
N TRP A 50 2.01 7.38 -0.69
CA TRP A 50 2.54 6.20 0.01
C TRP A 50 2.20 6.27 1.50
N SER A 51 2.38 7.42 2.16
CA SER A 51 2.03 7.61 3.57
C SER A 51 0.56 7.26 3.84
N SER A 52 -0.34 7.79 3.02
CA SER A 52 -1.78 7.51 3.13
C SER A 52 -2.11 6.02 2.98
N ALA A 53 -1.46 5.32 2.04
CA ALA A 53 -1.66 3.89 1.85
C ALA A 53 -1.06 3.08 3.01
N LEU A 54 0.14 3.43 3.47
CA LEU A 54 0.82 2.77 4.59
C LEU A 54 0.04 2.92 5.90
N ALA A 55 -0.62 4.06 6.13
CA ALA A 55 -1.51 4.24 7.28
C ALA A 55 -2.66 3.22 7.30
N ILE A 56 -3.27 2.95 6.14
CA ILE A 56 -4.32 1.93 6.00
C ILE A 56 -3.75 0.52 6.20
N VAL A 57 -2.57 0.24 5.62
CA VAL A 57 -1.89 -1.05 5.77
C VAL A 57 -1.54 -1.31 7.24
N SER A 58 -1.01 -0.32 7.96
CA SER A 58 -0.70 -0.40 9.39
C SER A 58 -1.96 -0.74 10.22
N GLN A 59 -3.09 -0.10 9.93
CA GLN A 59 -4.36 -0.44 10.56
C GLN A 59 -4.79 -1.89 10.29
N LEU A 60 -4.59 -2.40 9.06
CA LEU A 60 -4.90 -3.78 8.71
C LEU A 60 -3.96 -4.79 9.39
N PHE A 61 -2.67 -4.47 9.51
CA PHE A 61 -1.68 -5.29 10.23
C PHE A 61 -2.03 -5.39 11.70
N ASN A 62 -2.26 -4.25 12.35
CA ASN A 62 -2.67 -4.21 13.76
C ASN A 62 -3.96 -4.99 13.99
N TRP A 63 -4.96 -4.76 13.14
CA TRP A 63 -6.21 -5.50 13.19
C TRP A 63 -6.01 -7.02 13.03
N ALA A 64 -5.23 -7.48 12.05
CA ALA A 64 -4.98 -8.90 11.84
C ALA A 64 -4.27 -9.54 13.05
N ARG A 65 -3.31 -8.83 13.64
CA ARG A 65 -2.59 -9.28 14.84
C ARG A 65 -3.50 -9.39 16.06
N HIS A 66 -4.35 -8.39 16.30
CA HIS A 66 -5.19 -8.35 17.49
C HIS A 66 -6.45 -9.21 17.37
N ASP A 67 -7.11 -9.20 16.22
CA ASP A 67 -8.43 -9.81 16.03
C ASP A 67 -8.35 -11.21 15.40
N LEU A 68 -7.39 -11.45 14.50
CA LEU A 68 -7.21 -12.77 13.88
C LEU A 68 -6.05 -13.58 14.48
N LYS A 69 -5.23 -12.97 15.34
CA LYS A 69 -4.00 -13.57 15.89
C LYS A 69 -3.02 -13.99 14.80
N ILE A 70 -2.95 -13.21 13.71
CA ILE A 70 -2.06 -13.45 12.57
C ILE A 70 -1.05 -12.32 12.48
N ASP A 71 0.22 -12.70 12.37
CA ASP A 71 1.30 -11.76 12.14
C ASP A 71 1.60 -11.73 10.63
N LEU A 72 1.13 -10.68 9.96
CA LEU A 72 1.43 -10.46 8.54
C LEU A 72 2.93 -10.15 8.39
N LYS A 73 3.54 -10.68 7.34
CA LYS A 73 5.01 -10.71 7.16
C LYS A 73 5.51 -9.82 6.03
N MET A 74 4.63 -9.25 5.22
CA MET A 74 5.03 -8.56 3.99
C MET A 74 4.10 -7.40 3.60
N ILE A 75 4.72 -6.30 3.19
CA ILE A 75 4.05 -5.19 2.50
C ILE A 75 4.66 -5.09 1.09
N ASN A 76 3.83 -5.18 0.07
CA ASN A 76 4.22 -4.89 -1.31
C ASN A 76 3.64 -3.53 -1.70
N MET A 77 4.49 -2.52 -1.81
CA MET A 77 4.08 -1.13 -2.06
C MET A 77 3.85 -0.83 -3.54
N GLY A 78 4.00 -1.83 -4.42
CA GLY A 78 3.90 -1.66 -5.86
C GLY A 78 5.01 -0.78 -6.42
N GLY A 79 4.76 -0.21 -7.60
CA GLY A 79 5.63 0.78 -8.22
C GLY A 79 5.02 2.18 -8.08
N GLY A 80 5.13 2.95 -9.16
CA GLY A 80 4.57 4.30 -9.23
C GLY A 80 5.61 5.42 -9.19
N PHE A 81 6.90 5.07 -9.02
CA PHE A 81 7.98 6.04 -9.12
C PHE A 81 7.91 6.81 -10.44
N PRO A 82 7.90 8.14 -10.39
CA PRO A 82 7.81 8.97 -11.57
C PRO A 82 9.16 9.06 -12.28
N ALA A 83 9.14 9.12 -13.61
CA ALA A 83 10.29 9.46 -14.45
C ALA A 83 10.17 10.88 -15.02
N ASN A 84 11.32 11.53 -15.26
CA ASN A 84 11.39 12.88 -15.81
C ASN A 84 11.16 12.87 -17.33
N TYR A 85 9.90 13.05 -17.74
CA TYR A 85 9.52 13.16 -19.16
C TYR A 85 9.16 14.59 -19.56
N LEU A 86 7.97 15.06 -19.16
CA LEU A 86 7.45 16.39 -19.48
C LEU A 86 7.44 17.32 -18.27
N GLU A 87 7.05 16.77 -17.12
CA GLU A 87 7.03 17.48 -15.85
C GLU A 87 8.16 16.98 -14.95
N PRO A 88 8.94 17.90 -14.35
CA PRO A 88 9.94 17.55 -13.35
C PRO A 88 9.32 16.76 -12.20
N THR A 89 10.10 15.85 -11.65
CA THR A 89 9.76 15.12 -10.42
C THR A 89 10.98 15.05 -9.51
N ASP A 90 10.73 14.87 -8.21
CA ASP A 90 11.81 14.61 -7.28
C ASP A 90 12.58 13.34 -7.65
N SER A 91 13.83 13.28 -7.20
CA SER A 91 14.69 12.14 -7.50
C SER A 91 14.19 10.86 -6.82
N LEU A 92 14.59 9.71 -7.36
CA LEU A 92 14.26 8.41 -6.78
C LEU A 92 14.78 8.30 -5.33
N GLU A 93 15.95 8.87 -5.05
CA GLU A 93 16.53 8.91 -3.70
C GLU A 93 15.66 9.69 -2.72
N GLN A 94 15.09 10.83 -3.15
CA GLN A 94 14.17 11.61 -2.32
C GLN A 94 12.90 10.80 -2.02
N TYR A 95 12.29 10.19 -3.03
CA TYR A 95 11.15 9.29 -2.86
C TYR A 95 11.46 8.15 -1.89
N ALA A 96 12.61 7.48 -2.03
CA ALA A 96 13.02 6.39 -1.17
C ALA A 96 13.22 6.85 0.29
N GLN A 97 13.81 8.03 0.50
CA GLN A 97 13.98 8.61 1.84
C GLN A 97 12.63 8.92 2.50
N ASP A 98 11.69 9.51 1.77
CA ASP A 98 10.39 9.86 2.33
C ASP A 98 9.53 8.62 2.60
N ILE A 99 9.52 7.65 1.69
CA ILE A 99 8.84 6.35 1.92
C ILE A 99 9.44 5.64 3.14
N LYS A 100 10.76 5.66 3.30
CA LYS A 100 11.41 5.09 4.48
C LYS A 100 10.96 5.78 5.76
N ARG A 101 10.89 7.12 5.78
CA ARG A 101 10.37 7.88 6.94
C ARG A 101 8.94 7.47 7.28
N PHE A 102 8.09 7.18 6.29
CA PHE A 102 6.72 6.72 6.54
C PHE A 102 6.64 5.31 7.13
N LEU A 103 7.66 4.47 6.94
CA LEU A 103 7.75 3.13 7.54
C LEU A 103 8.28 3.15 8.97
N ASP A 104 9.15 4.11 9.28
CA ASP A 104 9.78 4.24 10.60
C ASP A 104 8.86 4.93 11.64
N ASN A 105 7.75 5.55 11.19
CA ASN A 105 6.75 6.25 12.01
C ASN A 105 5.54 5.36 12.33
#